data_AF-A0A1H1A5U6-F1
#
_entry.id   AF-A0A1H1A5U6-F1
#
_cell.length_a   1.000
_cell.length_b   1.000
_cell.length_c   1.000
_cell.angle_alpha   90.00
_cell.angle_beta   90.00
_cell.angle_gamma   90.00
#
_symmetry.space_group_name_H-M   'P 1'
#
loop_
_entity.id
_entity.type
_entity.pdbx_description
1 polymer ?
#
loop_
_entity_poly.entity_id
_entity_poly.type
_entity_poly.pdbx_seq_one_letter_code
_entity_poly.pdbx_strand_id
1 'polypeptide(L)'
;MPVVDLNVRDVPPDVHALLRERAAAAGQSLRAHVIEVLTQSVRRPSVAEWRAQLADLPPVRSSLDSAELVRLGRRDGDPDSPPDGDPSSGPTGG
;
A
#
# COMPACT_ATOMS: atom_id res chain seq x y z
N MET A 1 -4.66 3.86 26.11
CA MET A 1 -3.71 4.44 25.14
C MET A 1 -3.67 5.93 25.40
N PRO A 2 -2.52 6.51 25.75
CA PRO A 2 -2.42 7.96 25.96
C PRO A 2 -2.68 8.68 24.63
N VAL A 3 -3.49 9.74 24.68
CA VAL A 3 -3.71 10.65 23.56
C VAL A 3 -2.73 11.80 23.72
N VAL A 4 -1.95 12.09 22.67
CA VAL A 4 -0.98 13.19 22.66
C VAL A 4 -1.45 14.23 21.66
N ASP A 5 -1.44 15.50 22.08
CA ASP A 5 -1.78 16.62 21.20
C ASP A 5 -0.56 17.06 20.38
N LEU A 6 -0.77 17.25 19.08
CA LEU A 6 0.23 17.73 18.13
C LEU A 6 -0.27 19.02 17.50
N ASN A 7 0.51 20.10 17.61
CA ASN A 7 0.22 21.38 16.95
C ASN A 7 1.25 21.65 15.86
N VAL A 8 0.79 21.73 14.61
CA VAL A 8 1.65 22.01 13.45
C VAL A 8 1.62 23.51 13.18
N ARG A 9 2.80 24.15 13.16
CA ARG A 9 2.97 25.60 12.89
C ARG A 9 3.55 25.81 11.49
N ASP A 10 3.45 27.04 11.01
CA ASP A 10 4.07 27.49 9.75
C ASP A 10 3.66 26.66 8.52
N VAL A 11 2.40 26.22 8.50
CA VAL A 11 1.83 25.51 7.35
C VAL A 11 1.63 26.51 6.21
N PRO A 12 2.21 26.26 5.02
CA PRO A 12 1.96 27.10 3.86
C PRO A 12 0.45 27.23 3.57
N PRO A 13 -0.05 28.43 3.24
CA PRO A 13 -1.48 28.68 3.12
C PRO A 13 -2.16 27.87 2.01
N ASP A 14 -1.43 27.59 0.93
CA ASP A 14 -1.83 26.70 -0.16
C ASP A 14 -2.01 25.25 0.31
N VAL A 15 -1.07 24.73 1.11
CA VAL A 15 -1.14 23.39 1.71
C VAL A 15 -2.35 23.29 2.64
N HIS A 16 -2.56 24.30 3.49
CA HIS A 16 -3.71 24.34 4.38
C HIS A 16 -5.04 24.36 3.61
N ALA A 17 -5.13 25.14 2.52
CA ALA A 17 -6.32 25.19 1.68
C ALA A 17 -6.62 23.82 1.04
N LEU A 18 -5.61 23.16 0.49
CA LEU A 18 -5.75 21.84 -0.14
C LEU A 18 -6.15 20.76 0.87
N LEU A 19 -5.59 20.78 2.08
CA LEU A 19 -5.98 19.86 3.15
C LEU A 19 -7.44 20.08 3.57
N ARG A 20 -7.88 21.33 3.63
CA ARG A 20 -9.28 21.67 3.96
C ARG A 20 -10.24 21.18 2.89
N GLU A 21 -9.91 21.36 1.61
CA GLU A 21 -10.71 20.88 0.50
C GLU A 21 -10.84 19.35 0.53
N ARG A 22 -9.72 18.64 0.72
CA ARG A 22 -9.73 17.17 0.82
C ARG A 22 -10.49 16.66 2.04
N ALA A 23 -10.38 17.35 3.18
CA ALA A 23 -11.16 17.03 4.36
C ALA A 23 -12.67 17.18 4.10
N ALA A 24 -13.07 18.27 3.43
CA ALA A 24 -14.47 18.49 3.06
C ALA A 24 -14.99 17.43 2.07
N ALA A 25 -14.19 17.06 1.07
CA ALA A 25 -14.52 15.99 0.13
C ALA A 25 -14.69 14.61 0.80
N ALA A 26 -13.92 14.35 1.87
CA ALA A 26 -14.03 13.15 2.68
C ALA A 26 -15.16 13.22 3.74
N GLY A 27 -15.87 14.35 3.88
CA GLY A 27 -16.87 14.55 4.93
C GLY A 27 -16.28 14.63 6.34
N GLN A 28 -14.99 14.98 6.45
CA GLN A 28 -14.22 14.96 7.69
C GLN A 28 -13.90 16.38 8.16
N SER A 29 -13.69 16.54 9.47
CA SER A 29 -13.01 17.74 9.98
C SER A 29 -11.55 17.74 9.52
N LEU A 30 -10.96 18.93 9.35
CA LEU A 30 -9.54 19.07 8.98
C LEU A 30 -8.61 18.31 9.93
N ARG A 31 -8.87 18.36 11.25
CA ARG A 31 -8.09 17.62 12.25
C ARG A 31 -8.18 16.11 12.03
N ALA A 32 -9.38 15.58 11.81
CA ALA A 32 -9.57 14.15 11.56
C ALA A 32 -8.84 13.71 10.30
N HIS A 33 -8.94 14.48 9.22
CA HIS A 33 -8.27 14.22 7.95
C HIS A 33 -6.74 14.23 8.09
N VAL A 34 -6.19 15.20 8.81
CA VAL A 34 -4.74 15.29 9.05
C VAL A 34 -4.24 14.11 9.88
N ILE A 35 -4.96 13.71 10.93
CA ILE A 35 -4.61 12.53 11.73
C ILE A 35 -4.61 11.27 10.86
N GLU A 36 -5.62 11.11 10.00
CA GLU A 36 -5.69 9.99 9.08
C GLU A 36 -4.49 9.96 8.12
N VAL A 37 -4.17 11.08 7.47
CA VAL A 37 -3.02 11.19 6.56
C VAL A 37 -1.71 10.87 7.29
N LEU A 38 -1.51 11.40 8.50
CA LEU A 38 -0.32 11.11 9.31
C LEU A 38 -0.28 9.63 9.74
N THR A 39 -1.42 9.04 10.06
CA THR A 39 -1.51 7.62 10.41
C THR A 39 -1.18 6.73 9.20
N GLN A 40 -1.68 7.09 8.02
CA GLN A 40 -1.40 6.37 6.78
C GLN A 40 0.07 6.51 6.38
N SER A 41 0.68 7.68 6.59
CA SER A 41 2.08 7.91 6.23
C SER A 41 3.05 7.09 7.08
N VAL A 42 2.74 6.86 8.37
CA VAL A 42 3.58 6.05 9.27
C VAL A 42 3.24 4.54 9.24
N ARG A 43 2.11 4.14 8.66
CA ARG A 43 1.70 2.73 8.55
C ARG A 43 2.58 1.89 7.64
N ARG A 44 3.34 2.51 6.71
CA ARG A 44 4.37 1.82 5.93
C ARG A 44 5.73 2.35 6.37
N PRO A 45 6.69 1.48 6.72
CA PRO A 45 8.06 1.93 6.89
C PRO A 45 8.49 2.61 5.58
N SER A 46 9.11 3.78 5.70
CA SER A 46 9.71 4.44 4.55
C SER A 46 10.71 3.50 3.88
N VAL A 47 10.97 3.67 2.58
CA VAL A 47 11.95 2.81 1.86
C VAL A 47 13.32 2.81 2.56
N ALA A 48 13.70 3.91 3.21
CA ALA A 48 14.91 4.01 4.01
C ALA A 48 14.85 3.16 5.28
N GLU A 49 13.76 3.22 6.05
CA GLU A 49 13.55 2.37 7.23
C GLU A 49 13.40 0.91 6.87
N TRP A 50 12.76 0.60 5.74
CA TRP A 50 12.64 -0.76 5.22
C TRP A 50 13.99 -1.32 4.78
N ARG A 51 14.84 -0.50 4.13
CA ARG A 51 16.24 -0.87 3.81
C ARG A 51 17.09 -1.07 5.05
N ALA A 52 16.95 -0.20 6.05
CA ALA A 52 17.65 -0.35 7.33
C ALA A 52 17.24 -1.65 8.04
N GLN A 53 15.94 -1.97 8.06
CA GLN A 53 15.44 -3.24 8.57
C GLN A 53 15.97 -4.43 7.76
N LEU A 54 15.97 -4.36 6.43
CA LEU A 54 16.50 -5.42 5.57
C LEU A 54 18.01 -5.66 5.79
N ALA A 55 18.78 -4.62 6.10
CA ALA A 55 20.20 -4.73 6.43
C ALA A 55 20.46 -5.45 7.76
N ASP A 56 19.51 -5.37 8.70
CA ASP A 56 19.56 -6.05 10.00
C ASP A 56 19.06 -7.50 9.95
N LEU A 57 18.38 -7.91 8.87
CA LEU A 57 17.91 -9.29 8.75
C LEU A 57 19.08 -10.24 8.45
N PRO A 58 19.15 -11.41 9.13
CA PRO A 58 20.16 -12.41 8.81
C PRO A 58 19.99 -12.87 7.36
N PRO A 59 21.08 -12.93 6.58
CA PRO A 59 21.00 -13.30 5.17
C PRO A 59 20.45 -14.72 5.03
N VAL A 60 19.31 -14.86 4.35
CA VAL A 60 18.72 -16.16 4.05
C VAL A 60 19.56 -16.84 2.98
N ARG A 61 20.28 -17.90 3.38
CA ARG A 61 20.96 -18.77 2.44
C ARG A 61 20.00 -19.87 2.00
N SER A 62 19.35 -19.70 0.85
CA SER A 62 18.63 -20.78 0.19
C SER A 62 19.57 -21.55 -0.73
N SER A 63 19.41 -22.88 -0.78
CA SER A 63 20.05 -23.76 -1.76
C SER A 63 19.41 -23.67 -3.15
N LEU A 64 18.22 -23.07 -3.24
CA LEU A 64 17.47 -22.84 -4.46
C LEU A 64 17.69 -21.41 -4.95
N ASP A 65 17.76 -21.26 -6.27
CA ASP A 65 17.76 -19.95 -6.92
C ASP A 65 16.44 -19.22 -6.65
N SER A 66 16.50 -17.88 -6.61
CA SER A 66 15.34 -17.01 -6.36
C SER A 66 14.22 -17.27 -7.37
N ALA A 67 14.57 -17.55 -8.63
CA ALA A 67 13.61 -17.89 -9.67
C ALA A 67 12.90 -19.22 -9.42
N GLU A 68 13.56 -20.17 -8.76
CA GLU A 68 13.04 -21.50 -8.49
C GLU A 68 12.07 -21.48 -7.30
N LEU A 69 12.35 -20.67 -6.27
CA LEU A 69 11.45 -20.43 -5.14
C LEU A 69 10.12 -19.79 -5.56
N VAL A 70 10.14 -18.82 -6.49
CA VAL A 70 8.92 -18.19 -7.01
C VAL A 70 8.07 -19.19 -7.81
N ARG A 71 8.72 -20.07 -8.60
CA ARG A 71 8.02 -21.12 -9.36
C ARG A 71 7.42 -22.20 -8.46
N LEU A 72 8.03 -22.47 -7.31
CA LEU A 72 7.49 -23.40 -6.31
C LEU A 72 6.23 -22.79 -5.66
N GLY A 73 6.32 -21.56 -5.16
CA GLY A 73 5.18 -20.88 -4.53
C GLY A 73 3.97 -20.64 -5.46
N ARG A 74 4.18 -20.56 -6.78
CA ARG A 74 3.08 -20.49 -7.77
C ARG A 74 2.39 -21.84 -7.98
N ARG A 75 3.10 -22.96 -7.82
CA ARG A 75 2.53 -24.31 -7.98
C ARG A 75 1.69 -24.74 -6.79
N ASP A 76 2.00 -24.22 -5.61
CA ASP A 76 1.31 -24.60 -4.37
C ASP A 76 0.01 -23.81 -4.13
N GLY A 77 -0.25 -22.76 -4.91
CA GLY A 77 -1.43 -21.90 -4.75
C GLY A 77 -2.32 -21.86 -5.98
N ASP A 78 -3.11 -22.91 -6.22
CA ASP A 78 -4.49 -22.82 -6.75
C ASP A 78 -5.24 -24.17 -6.73
N PRO A 79 -6.15 -24.44 -5.77
CA PRO A 79 -7.08 -25.57 -5.87
C PRO A 79 -8.41 -25.25 -6.58
N ASP A 80 -8.65 -24.02 -7.06
CA ASP A 80 -9.98 -23.58 -7.49
C ASP A 80 -9.98 -22.67 -8.74
N SER A 81 -9.04 -22.89 -9.67
CA SER A 81 -9.21 -22.41 -11.04
C SER A 81 -10.19 -23.32 -11.78
N PRO A 82 -11.39 -22.83 -12.18
CA PRO A 82 -12.25 -23.57 -13.08
C PRO A 82 -11.54 -23.76 -14.43
N PRO A 83 -11.77 -24.89 -15.14
CA PRO A 83 -11.16 -25.13 -16.43
C PRO A 83 -11.60 -24.03 -17.41
N ASP A 84 -10.63 -23.40 -18.05
CA ASP A 84 -10.81 -22.38 -19.08
C ASP A 84 -11.90 -22.79 -20.08
N GLY A 85 -13.05 -22.13 -19.98
CA GLY A 85 -14.16 -22.22 -20.91
C GLY A 85 -13.99 -21.22 -22.04
N ASP A 86 -13.54 -21.75 -23.17
CA ASP A 86 -13.77 -21.34 -24.56
C ASP A 86 -13.06 -20.08 -25.11
N PRO A 87 -12.05 -20.24 -25.98
CA PRO A 87 -11.61 -19.19 -26.88
C PRO A 87 -12.42 -19.21 -28.19
N SER A 88 -12.74 -18.01 -28.70
CA SER A 88 -13.24 -17.73 -30.08
C SER A 88 -14.78 -17.69 -30.17
N SER A 89 -15.48 -16.64 -30.62
CA SER A 89 -15.13 -15.47 -31.42
C SER A 89 -16.30 -14.46 -31.36
N GLY A 90 -16.02 -13.16 -31.37
CA GLY A 90 -16.95 -12.15 -31.91
C GLY A 90 -16.72 -11.97 -33.42
N PRO A 91 -17.16 -10.88 -34.05
CA PRO A 91 -18.46 -10.18 -34.01
C PRO A 91 -19.05 -10.05 -35.45
N THR A 92 -20.29 -9.57 -35.62
CA THR A 92 -20.89 -8.83 -36.81
C THR A 92 -22.41 -8.75 -36.51
N GLY A 93 -23.13 -7.63 -36.48
CA GLY A 93 -23.07 -6.39 -37.25
C GLY A 93 -24.30 -6.36 -38.18
N GLY A 94 -25.26 -5.45 -37.93
CA GLY A 94 -26.43 -5.19 -38.81
C GLY A 94 -27.78 -5.46 -38.18
#